data_AF-A0A2Y9JN65-F1
#
_entry.id   AF-A0A2Y9JN65-F1
#
_cell.length_a   1.000
_cell.length_b   1.000
_cell.length_c   1.000
_cell.angle_alpha   90.00
_cell.angle_beta   90.00
_cell.angle_gamma   90.00
#
_symmetry.space_group_name_H-M   'P 1'
#
loop_
_entity.id
_entity.type
_entity.pdbx_description
1 polymer ?
#
loop_
_entity_poly.entity_id
_entity_poly.type
_entity_poly.pdbx_seq_one_letter_code
_entity_poly.pdbx_strand_id
1 'polypeptide(L)'
;MSTIKEKLIESLIEEDEASQSKITIVGTGAVGMACAICILLKDLADELALVDVTVDKLKGEMMDLQHGSLFFNTSKITSGKDYIVSANSKLVIVTAGARQQEGESRLALVQRNVNIMKSIIPTIVKHSPDCKMLIVSNPVPLWSGVNVAGVALKTLDPKLGTDSDKEQWKNIHKQVVESAYEIIKLKGYTSWAIGLSVTDLAGSILKNLRRVHPVSTMVKGLYGINEEIFLSIPCILGRNGVSDVVKVNLNSEEAALFKKSADTLWNIQKDLVF
;
A
#
# COMPACT_ATOMS: atom_id res chain seq x y z
N MET A 1 -38.77 -32.64 9.23
CA MET A 1 -39.07 -31.62 10.26
C MET A 1 -38.41 -30.32 9.82
N SER A 2 -39.10 -29.19 9.88
CA SER A 2 -38.50 -27.89 9.53
C SER A 2 -37.41 -27.47 10.51
N THR A 3 -36.36 -26.84 10.00
CA THR A 3 -35.23 -26.35 10.80
C THR A 3 -35.65 -25.15 11.66
N ILE A 4 -34.86 -24.79 12.68
CA ILE A 4 -35.13 -23.58 13.49
C ILE A 4 -35.08 -22.31 12.61
N LYS A 5 -34.16 -22.25 11.63
CA LYS A 5 -34.06 -21.13 10.67
C LYS A 5 -35.37 -20.95 9.91
N GLU A 6 -35.91 -22.03 9.34
CA GLU A 6 -37.17 -22.01 8.58
C GLU A 6 -38.39 -21.62 9.42
N LYS A 7 -38.37 -21.91 10.73
CA LYS A 7 -39.45 -21.50 11.64
C LYS A 7 -39.39 -20.03 12.04
N LEU A 8 -38.19 -19.44 12.04
CA LEU A 8 -37.95 -18.06 12.49
C LEU A 8 -37.93 -17.06 11.34
N ILE A 9 -37.39 -17.44 10.18
CA ILE A 9 -37.09 -16.55 9.07
C ILE A 9 -37.73 -17.08 7.80
N GLU A 10 -38.57 -16.26 7.17
CA GLU A 10 -39.15 -16.52 5.85
C GLU A 10 -38.26 -15.89 4.77
N SER A 11 -37.79 -16.70 3.82
CA SER A 11 -36.98 -16.22 2.69
C SER A 11 -37.89 -15.69 1.59
N LEU A 12 -37.85 -14.38 1.35
CA LEU A 12 -38.67 -13.73 0.32
C LEU A 12 -38.00 -13.72 -1.07
N ILE A 13 -36.67 -13.76 -1.09
CA ILE A 13 -35.82 -13.77 -2.28
C ILE A 13 -34.58 -14.64 -2.02
N GLU A 14 -33.87 -15.02 -3.08
CA GLU A 14 -32.53 -15.62 -2.96
C GLU A 14 -31.52 -14.57 -2.49
N GLU A 15 -30.57 -14.99 -1.64
CA GLU A 15 -29.52 -14.10 -1.11
C GLU A 15 -28.54 -13.71 -2.24
N ASP A 16 -28.31 -12.40 -2.41
CA ASP A 16 -27.24 -11.92 -3.30
C ASP A 16 -25.89 -12.06 -2.57
N GLU A 17 -25.09 -13.03 -3.01
CA GLU A 17 -23.77 -13.30 -2.42
C GLU A 17 -22.69 -12.32 -2.89
N ALA A 18 -22.99 -11.42 -3.84
CA ALA A 18 -21.99 -10.54 -4.45
C ALA A 18 -21.69 -9.32 -3.58
N SER A 19 -20.49 -9.31 -2.98
CA SER A 19 -19.95 -8.13 -2.31
C SER A 19 -19.74 -6.96 -3.28
N GLN A 20 -20.07 -5.76 -2.82
CA GLN A 20 -19.97 -4.50 -3.57
C GLN A 20 -18.62 -3.80 -3.35
N SER A 21 -18.03 -3.92 -2.14
CA SER A 21 -16.80 -3.24 -1.74
C SER A 21 -15.73 -4.18 -1.18
N LYS A 22 -15.61 -5.38 -1.77
CA LYS A 22 -14.60 -6.37 -1.37
C LYS A 22 -13.17 -5.85 -1.42
N ILE A 23 -12.41 -6.10 -0.36
CA ILE A 23 -10.96 -5.88 -0.29
C ILE A 23 -10.26 -7.22 -0.02
N THR A 24 -9.16 -7.47 -0.74
CA THR A 24 -8.25 -8.59 -0.42
C THR A 24 -6.92 -8.07 0.12
N ILE A 25 -6.40 -8.71 1.16
CA ILE A 25 -5.04 -8.51 1.65
C ILE A 25 -4.22 -9.78 1.41
N VAL A 26 -3.12 -9.64 0.69
CA VAL A 26 -2.16 -10.72 0.43
C VAL A 26 -0.97 -10.57 1.36
N GLY A 27 -0.78 -11.58 2.21
CA GLY A 27 0.16 -11.63 3.32
C GLY A 27 -0.51 -11.30 4.65
N THR A 28 -0.50 -12.23 5.60
CA THR A 28 -0.99 -12.03 6.99
C THR A 28 0.16 -11.79 7.96
N GLY A 29 1.20 -11.10 7.51
CA GLY A 29 2.27 -10.58 8.37
C GLY A 29 1.80 -9.40 9.23
N ALA A 30 2.72 -8.84 10.04
CA ALA A 30 2.39 -7.70 10.91
C ALA A 30 1.83 -6.49 10.13
N VAL A 31 2.31 -6.24 8.90
CA VAL A 31 1.79 -5.18 8.02
C VAL A 31 0.40 -5.52 7.52
N GLY A 32 0.20 -6.75 7.01
CA GLY A 32 -1.09 -7.21 6.50
C GLY A 32 -2.20 -7.15 7.54
N MET A 33 -1.93 -7.63 8.76
CA MET A 33 -2.89 -7.58 9.86
C MET A 33 -3.15 -6.15 10.37
N ALA A 34 -2.13 -5.29 10.39
CA ALA A 34 -2.34 -3.88 10.68
C ALA A 34 -3.22 -3.19 9.62
N CYS A 35 -3.08 -3.54 8.34
CA CYS A 35 -3.98 -3.07 7.29
C CYS A 35 -5.40 -3.62 7.48
N ALA A 36 -5.54 -4.91 7.75
CA ALA A 36 -6.83 -5.59 7.95
C ALA A 36 -7.65 -4.90 9.04
N ILE A 37 -7.07 -4.73 10.23
CA ILE A 37 -7.80 -4.13 11.35
C ILE A 37 -8.14 -2.66 11.10
N CYS A 38 -7.25 -1.89 10.48
CA CYS A 38 -7.52 -0.49 10.16
C CYS A 38 -8.65 -0.34 9.13
N ILE A 39 -8.73 -1.24 8.16
CA ILE A 39 -9.78 -1.30 7.15
C ILE A 39 -11.13 -1.64 7.76
N LEU A 40 -11.17 -2.64 8.65
CA LEU A 40 -12.38 -3.03 9.39
C LEU A 40 -12.88 -1.88 10.26
N LEU A 41 -12.00 -1.22 11.01
CA LEU A 41 -12.35 -0.08 11.87
C LEU A 41 -12.77 1.20 11.11
N LYS A 42 -12.51 1.27 9.80
CA LYS A 42 -12.87 2.40 8.94
C LYS A 42 -14.09 2.11 8.05
N ASP A 43 -14.70 0.94 8.20
CA ASP A 43 -15.87 0.49 7.44
C ASP A 43 -15.67 0.66 5.93
N LEU A 44 -14.49 0.25 5.43
CA LEU A 44 -14.15 0.42 4.01
C LEU A 44 -14.62 -0.74 3.12
N ALA A 45 -14.93 -1.89 3.71
CA ALA A 45 -15.29 -3.11 3.00
C ALA A 45 -16.51 -3.79 3.64
N ASP A 46 -17.39 -4.33 2.80
CA ASP A 46 -18.46 -5.25 3.18
C ASP A 46 -17.96 -6.71 3.25
N GLU A 47 -16.92 -7.04 2.47
CA GLU A 47 -16.20 -8.31 2.50
C GLU A 47 -14.67 -8.10 2.57
N LEU A 48 -14.01 -8.76 3.52
CA LEU A 48 -12.56 -8.82 3.64
C LEU A 48 -12.06 -10.25 3.35
N ALA A 49 -11.13 -10.39 2.41
CA ALA A 49 -10.46 -11.66 2.13
C ALA A 49 -8.97 -11.61 2.49
N LEU A 50 -8.48 -12.63 3.18
CA LEU A 50 -7.07 -12.78 3.53
C LEU A 50 -6.44 -13.94 2.75
N VAL A 51 -5.27 -13.70 2.16
CA VAL A 51 -4.51 -14.72 1.43
C VAL A 51 -3.10 -14.82 1.99
N ASP A 52 -2.68 -16.02 2.38
CA ASP A 52 -1.30 -16.31 2.79
C ASP A 52 -0.96 -17.77 2.47
N VAL A 53 0.34 -18.06 2.34
CA VAL A 53 0.85 -19.43 2.12
C VAL A 53 0.82 -20.27 3.40
N THR A 54 0.82 -19.61 4.56
CA THR A 54 0.89 -20.22 5.90
C THR A 54 -0.51 -20.51 6.44
N VAL A 55 -1.05 -21.69 6.12
CA VAL A 55 -2.47 -22.04 6.34
C VAL A 55 -2.92 -21.90 7.80
N ASP A 56 -2.16 -22.43 8.76
CA ASP A 56 -2.56 -22.41 10.18
C ASP A 56 -2.59 -20.98 10.73
N LYS A 57 -1.57 -20.19 10.39
CA LYS A 57 -1.51 -18.78 10.74
C LYS A 57 -2.69 -18.02 10.11
N LEU A 58 -2.91 -18.21 8.81
CA LEU A 58 -3.99 -17.57 8.06
C LEU A 58 -5.36 -17.84 8.71
N LYS A 59 -5.62 -19.10 9.07
CA LYS A 59 -6.87 -19.50 9.73
C LYS A 59 -7.00 -18.87 11.11
N GLY A 60 -5.92 -18.85 11.90
CA GLY A 60 -5.90 -18.20 13.22
C GLY A 60 -6.23 -16.71 13.15
N GLU A 61 -5.54 -15.98 12.26
CA GLU A 61 -5.77 -14.54 12.05
C GLU A 61 -7.19 -14.24 11.58
N MET A 62 -7.75 -15.07 10.68
CA MET A 62 -9.14 -14.93 10.23
C MET A 62 -10.12 -15.15 11.39
N MET A 63 -9.95 -16.20 12.19
CA MET A 63 -10.84 -16.52 13.29
C MET A 63 -10.82 -15.42 14.37
N ASP A 64 -9.66 -14.85 14.65
CA ASP A 64 -9.52 -13.76 15.62
C ASP A 64 -10.32 -12.52 15.18
N LEU A 65 -10.22 -12.15 13.89
CA LEU A 65 -11.05 -11.08 13.32
C LEU A 65 -12.55 -11.42 13.33
N GLN A 66 -12.92 -12.69 13.05
CA GLN A 66 -14.32 -13.12 13.06
C GLN A 66 -14.94 -13.08 14.47
N HIS A 67 -14.19 -13.40 15.52
CA HIS A 67 -14.67 -13.23 16.90
C HIS A 67 -14.97 -11.76 17.23
N GLY A 68 -14.29 -10.83 16.55
CA GLY A 68 -14.55 -9.39 16.62
C GLY A 68 -15.73 -8.89 15.77
N SER A 69 -16.43 -9.75 15.01
CA SER A 69 -17.46 -9.32 14.03
C SER A 69 -18.57 -8.46 14.64
N LEU A 70 -18.87 -8.64 15.93
CA LEU A 70 -19.85 -7.79 16.64
C LEU A 70 -19.46 -6.30 16.67
N PHE A 71 -18.18 -6.00 16.54
CA PHE A 71 -17.61 -4.64 16.64
C PHE A 71 -17.25 -4.04 15.28
N PHE A 72 -17.52 -4.75 14.18
CA PHE A 72 -17.25 -4.30 12.81
C PHE A 72 -18.55 -4.24 12.01
N ASN A 73 -18.60 -3.37 11.00
CA ASN A 73 -19.71 -3.35 10.04
C ASN A 73 -19.43 -4.22 8.78
N THR A 74 -18.29 -4.89 8.73
CA THR A 74 -17.93 -5.81 7.65
C THR A 74 -18.62 -7.15 7.86
N SER A 75 -19.56 -7.47 6.96
CA SER A 75 -20.44 -8.65 7.06
C SER A 75 -19.73 -9.98 6.88
N LYS A 76 -18.62 -10.01 6.14
CA LYS A 76 -17.96 -11.25 5.72
C LYS A 76 -16.45 -11.14 5.77
N ILE A 77 -15.82 -12.01 6.55
CA ILE A 77 -14.36 -12.13 6.65
C ILE A 77 -14.00 -13.55 6.25
N THR A 78 -13.22 -13.72 5.18
CA THR A 78 -12.82 -15.02 4.64
C THR A 78 -11.31 -15.10 4.50
N SER A 79 -10.78 -16.32 4.44
CA SER A 79 -9.37 -16.54 4.15
C SER A 79 -9.15 -17.82 3.36
N GLY A 80 -8.05 -17.86 2.61
CA GLY A 80 -7.68 -19.03 1.84
C GLY A 80 -6.27 -18.93 1.27
N LYS A 81 -5.61 -20.08 1.16
CA LYS A 81 -4.34 -20.18 0.43
C LYS A 81 -4.54 -20.03 -1.08
N ASP A 82 -5.69 -20.48 -1.58
CA ASP A 82 -6.08 -20.34 -2.97
C ASP A 82 -6.65 -18.93 -3.23
N TYR A 83 -6.22 -18.30 -4.31
CA TYR A 83 -6.63 -16.97 -4.72
C TYR A 83 -8.09 -16.89 -5.18
N ILE A 84 -8.80 -18.02 -5.30
CA ILE A 84 -10.26 -18.02 -5.54
C ILE A 84 -10.99 -17.17 -4.49
N VAL A 85 -10.54 -17.18 -3.23
CA VAL A 85 -11.17 -16.35 -2.17
C VAL A 85 -11.05 -14.85 -2.43
N SER A 86 -10.11 -14.42 -3.28
CA SER A 86 -9.90 -13.02 -3.64
C SER A 86 -10.82 -12.53 -4.77
N ALA A 87 -11.64 -13.41 -5.35
CA ALA A 87 -12.45 -13.07 -6.52
C ALA A 87 -13.38 -11.89 -6.29
N ASN A 88 -13.56 -11.06 -7.33
CA ASN A 88 -14.39 -9.86 -7.36
C ASN A 88 -13.94 -8.72 -6.41
N SER A 89 -12.67 -8.70 -6.02
CA SER A 89 -12.10 -7.62 -5.20
C SER A 89 -12.09 -6.28 -5.95
N LYS A 90 -12.53 -5.20 -5.31
CA LYS A 90 -12.37 -3.83 -5.84
C LYS A 90 -10.96 -3.31 -5.61
N LEU A 91 -10.33 -3.71 -4.51
CA LEU A 91 -8.98 -3.35 -4.12
C LEU A 91 -8.24 -4.58 -3.60
N VAL A 92 -7.01 -4.79 -4.07
CA VAL A 92 -6.11 -5.83 -3.56
C VAL A 92 -4.83 -5.18 -3.03
N ILE A 93 -4.54 -5.43 -1.76
CA ILE A 93 -3.39 -4.88 -1.05
C ILE A 93 -2.35 -5.99 -0.92
N VAL A 94 -1.19 -5.79 -1.53
CA VAL A 94 -0.10 -6.78 -1.49
C VAL A 94 0.93 -6.35 -0.46
N THR A 95 1.00 -7.11 0.64
CA THR A 95 1.98 -6.93 1.73
C THR A 95 2.97 -8.09 1.81
N ALA A 96 2.73 -9.15 1.04
CA ALA A 96 3.63 -10.28 0.91
C ALA A 96 4.96 -9.84 0.27
N GLY A 97 6.06 -10.24 0.89
CA GLY A 97 7.40 -9.96 0.42
C GLY A 97 8.46 -10.67 1.25
N ALA A 98 9.60 -10.93 0.63
CA ALA A 98 10.81 -11.38 1.30
C ALA A 98 11.39 -10.23 2.13
N ARG A 99 11.82 -10.54 3.35
CA ARG A 99 12.66 -9.65 4.16
C ARG A 99 14.12 -9.81 3.73
N GLN A 100 14.88 -8.72 3.80
CA GLN A 100 16.32 -8.75 3.57
C GLN A 100 17.00 -9.64 4.61
N GLN A 101 17.83 -10.56 4.16
CA GLN A 101 18.68 -11.38 5.01
C GLN A 101 20.02 -10.68 5.27
N GLU A 102 20.70 -11.04 6.36
CA GLU A 102 22.01 -10.49 6.68
C GLU A 102 23.03 -10.84 5.58
N GLY A 103 23.73 -9.82 5.05
CA GLY A 103 24.65 -9.97 3.93
C GLY A 103 24.01 -10.08 2.53
N GLU A 104 22.67 -10.08 2.42
CA GLU A 104 21.97 -10.15 1.13
C GLU A 104 22.08 -8.83 0.36
N SER A 105 22.42 -8.91 -0.94
CA SER A 105 22.46 -7.75 -1.82
C SER A 105 21.06 -7.22 -2.12
N ARG A 106 20.95 -5.92 -2.40
CA ARG A 106 19.66 -5.30 -2.79
C ARG A 106 19.07 -5.96 -4.04
N LEU A 107 19.90 -6.30 -5.03
CA LEU A 107 19.47 -6.96 -6.25
C LEU A 107 18.88 -8.36 -5.96
N ALA A 108 19.53 -9.14 -5.09
CA ALA A 108 19.04 -10.47 -4.70
C ALA A 108 17.68 -10.40 -3.99
N LEU A 109 17.53 -9.45 -3.06
CA LEU A 109 16.26 -9.20 -2.39
C LEU A 109 15.15 -8.83 -3.38
N VAL A 110 15.44 -7.92 -4.32
CA VAL A 110 14.47 -7.50 -5.35
C VAL A 110 14.11 -8.68 -6.25
N GLN A 111 15.08 -9.49 -6.69
CA GLN A 111 14.81 -10.67 -7.52
C GLN A 111 13.93 -11.71 -6.81
N ARG A 112 14.11 -11.94 -5.51
CA ARG A 112 13.22 -12.79 -4.72
C ARG A 112 11.80 -12.23 -4.66
N ASN A 113 11.67 -10.93 -4.45
CA ASN A 113 10.37 -10.26 -4.46
C ASN A 113 9.72 -10.29 -5.85
N VAL A 114 10.48 -10.17 -6.94
CA VAL A 114 10.00 -10.36 -8.31
C VAL A 114 9.44 -11.78 -8.50
N ASN A 115 10.15 -12.81 -8.04
CA ASN A 115 9.68 -14.19 -8.12
C ASN A 115 8.40 -14.43 -7.31
N ILE A 116 8.28 -13.81 -6.13
CA ILE A 116 7.04 -13.81 -5.35
C ILE A 116 5.92 -13.13 -6.16
N MET A 117 6.15 -11.94 -6.70
CA MET A 117 5.14 -11.21 -7.47
C MET A 117 4.71 -11.98 -8.74
N LYS A 118 5.60 -12.69 -9.42
CA LYS A 118 5.25 -13.58 -10.55
C LYS A 118 4.23 -14.66 -10.18
N SER A 119 4.26 -15.12 -8.93
CA SER A 119 3.31 -16.12 -8.43
C SER A 119 1.97 -15.50 -7.97
N ILE A 120 2.00 -14.24 -7.50
CA ILE A 120 0.87 -13.56 -6.88
C ILE A 120 0.04 -12.74 -7.89
N ILE A 121 0.70 -11.94 -8.74
CA ILE A 121 0.00 -10.97 -9.60
C ILE A 121 -0.89 -11.66 -10.64
N PRO A 122 -0.44 -12.69 -11.39
CA PRO A 122 -1.29 -13.32 -12.41
C PRO A 122 -2.54 -14.00 -11.83
N THR A 123 -2.43 -14.59 -10.64
CA THR A 123 -3.57 -15.25 -9.97
C THR A 123 -4.59 -14.23 -9.47
N ILE A 124 -4.15 -13.10 -8.92
CA ILE A 124 -5.06 -12.00 -8.55
C ILE A 124 -5.81 -11.49 -9.78
N VAL A 125 -5.08 -11.18 -10.88
CA VAL A 125 -5.69 -10.63 -12.10
C VAL A 125 -6.70 -11.62 -12.71
N LYS A 126 -6.44 -12.93 -12.63
CA LYS A 126 -7.37 -13.97 -13.07
C LYS A 126 -8.70 -13.93 -12.31
N HIS A 127 -8.68 -13.67 -11.01
CA HIS A 127 -9.88 -13.70 -10.15
C HIS A 127 -10.55 -12.33 -9.97
N SER A 128 -9.80 -11.25 -10.15
CA SER A 128 -10.24 -9.87 -9.93
C SER A 128 -9.66 -8.93 -11.00
N PRO A 129 -10.10 -9.05 -12.28
CA PRO A 129 -9.52 -8.29 -13.39
C PRO A 129 -9.71 -6.77 -13.26
N ASP A 130 -10.78 -6.32 -12.60
CA ASP A 130 -11.11 -4.89 -12.43
C ASP A 130 -10.55 -4.27 -11.13
N CYS A 131 -9.75 -5.04 -10.38
CA CYS A 131 -9.23 -4.56 -9.10
C CYS A 131 -8.17 -3.48 -9.28
N LYS A 132 -8.08 -2.60 -8.28
CA LYS A 132 -6.91 -1.74 -8.11
C LYS A 132 -5.92 -2.51 -7.25
N MET A 133 -4.63 -2.45 -7.59
CA MET A 133 -3.58 -3.08 -6.80
C MET A 133 -2.80 -2.02 -6.03
N LEU A 134 -2.72 -2.18 -4.71
CA LEU A 134 -1.92 -1.33 -3.84
C LEU A 134 -0.72 -2.12 -3.36
N ILE A 135 0.44 -1.82 -3.93
CA ILE A 135 1.73 -2.40 -3.54
C ILE A 135 2.34 -1.51 -2.46
N VAL A 136 2.58 -2.08 -1.28
CA VAL A 136 3.11 -1.32 -0.15
C VAL A 136 4.62 -1.16 -0.30
N SER A 137 5.09 0.04 -0.63
CA SER A 137 6.50 0.39 -0.80
C SER A 137 6.89 1.65 -0.01
N ASN A 138 8.18 1.85 0.25
CA ASN A 138 8.67 3.02 0.99
C ASN A 138 8.78 4.27 0.08
N PRO A 139 8.33 5.45 0.53
CA PRO A 139 8.39 6.69 -0.25
C PRO A 139 9.73 7.47 -0.08
N VAL A 140 9.96 8.44 -0.97
CA VAL A 140 11.05 9.44 -0.91
C VAL A 140 10.45 10.84 -0.66
N PRO A 141 11.04 11.70 0.20
CA PRO A 141 10.46 13.03 0.50
C PRO A 141 10.84 14.10 -0.53
N LEU A 142 9.96 15.12 -0.65
CA LEU A 142 10.12 16.30 -1.52
C LEU A 142 10.05 17.59 -0.68
N TRP A 143 11.17 18.32 -0.57
CA TRP A 143 11.27 19.52 0.28
C TRP A 143 10.60 20.77 -0.31
N SER A 144 10.57 20.91 -1.63
CA SER A 144 9.86 21.99 -2.33
C SER A 144 8.35 21.99 -2.10
N GLY A 145 7.77 20.88 -1.65
CA GLY A 145 6.35 20.78 -1.34
C GLY A 145 5.97 21.27 0.07
N VAL A 146 6.94 21.54 0.95
CA VAL A 146 6.65 21.88 2.36
C VAL A 146 6.07 23.29 2.46
N ASN A 147 4.81 23.37 2.88
CA ASN A 147 4.10 24.62 3.11
C ASN A 147 3.32 24.57 4.43
N VAL A 148 3.12 25.74 5.04
CA VAL A 148 2.26 25.94 6.21
C VAL A 148 1.27 27.05 5.86
N ALA A 149 -0.03 26.76 5.98
CA ALA A 149 -1.11 27.69 5.64
C ALA A 149 -0.98 28.31 4.23
N GLY A 150 -0.50 27.54 3.25
CA GLY A 150 -0.33 27.99 1.87
C GLY A 150 0.97 28.76 1.60
N VAL A 151 1.80 29.04 2.63
CA VAL A 151 3.11 29.66 2.47
C VAL A 151 4.18 28.58 2.36
N ALA A 152 4.89 28.53 1.23
CA ALA A 152 6.00 27.59 1.04
C ALA A 152 7.17 27.97 1.95
N LEU A 153 7.65 27.06 2.80
CA LEU A 153 8.70 27.39 3.76
C LEU A 153 10.02 27.83 3.09
N LYS A 154 10.31 27.31 1.89
CA LYS A 154 11.45 27.76 1.06
C LYS A 154 11.37 29.22 0.60
N THR A 155 10.18 29.83 0.58
CA THR A 155 10.06 31.27 0.31
C THR A 155 10.50 32.13 1.48
N LEU A 156 10.44 31.59 2.70
CA LEU A 156 10.90 32.25 3.92
C LEU A 156 12.39 32.01 4.16
N ASP A 157 12.85 30.77 3.96
CA ASP A 157 14.28 30.44 3.96
C ASP A 157 14.65 29.58 2.75
N PRO A 158 15.28 30.17 1.71
CA PRO A 158 15.76 29.42 0.55
C PRO A 158 16.80 28.33 0.86
N LYS A 159 17.46 28.41 2.03
CA LYS A 159 18.46 27.43 2.48
C LYS A 159 17.84 26.24 3.19
N LEU A 160 16.54 26.23 3.42
CA LEU A 160 15.84 25.16 4.13
C LEU A 160 16.08 23.80 3.47
N GLY A 161 16.55 22.84 4.27
CA GLY A 161 16.92 21.49 3.83
C GLY A 161 18.32 21.35 3.21
N THR A 162 19.07 22.44 3.04
CA THR A 162 20.48 22.42 2.60
C THR A 162 21.43 22.25 3.79
N ASP A 163 22.72 21.97 3.53
CA ASP A 163 23.73 21.90 4.59
C ASP A 163 24.02 23.25 5.26
N SER A 164 23.57 24.35 4.65
CA SER A 164 23.69 25.72 5.17
C SER A 164 22.46 26.18 5.98
N ASP A 165 21.50 25.29 6.19
CA ASP A 165 20.31 25.52 7.00
C ASP A 165 20.67 25.58 8.49
N LYS A 166 20.39 26.71 9.14
CA LYS A 166 20.67 26.91 10.57
C LYS A 166 19.80 26.05 11.47
N GLU A 167 18.57 25.75 11.04
CA GLU A 167 17.62 24.93 11.76
C GLU A 167 17.79 23.44 11.45
N GLN A 168 18.68 23.11 10.51
CA GLN A 168 19.05 21.76 10.11
C GLN A 168 17.83 20.89 9.76
N TRP A 169 16.88 21.40 8.96
CA TRP A 169 15.69 20.64 8.56
C TRP A 169 16.03 19.34 7.84
N LYS A 170 17.23 19.25 7.24
CA LYS A 170 17.77 17.99 6.71
C LYS A 170 17.78 16.86 7.75
N ASN A 171 17.91 17.17 9.04
CA ASN A 171 17.81 16.20 10.13
C ASN A 171 16.42 15.58 10.25
N ILE A 172 15.35 16.30 9.90
CA ILE A 172 13.99 15.74 9.89
C ILE A 172 13.90 14.65 8.82
N HIS A 173 14.45 14.87 7.62
CA HIS A 173 14.51 13.80 6.62
C HIS A 173 15.35 12.62 7.08
N LYS A 174 16.51 12.90 7.69
CA LYS A 174 17.37 11.86 8.26
C LYS A 174 16.60 11.04 9.30
N GLN A 175 15.87 11.70 10.20
CA GLN A 175 15.00 11.04 11.18
C GLN A 175 13.89 10.24 10.51
N VAL A 176 13.23 10.72 9.46
CA VAL A 176 12.20 9.95 8.74
C VAL A 176 12.77 8.65 8.16
N VAL A 177 13.98 8.70 7.59
CA VAL A 177 14.66 7.51 7.06
C VAL A 177 15.12 6.58 8.19
N GLU A 178 15.72 7.14 9.25
CA GLU A 178 16.29 6.39 10.38
C GLU A 178 15.21 5.81 11.31
N SER A 179 14.04 6.45 11.41
CA SER A 179 12.93 6.01 12.28
C SER A 179 12.49 4.59 11.97
N ALA A 180 12.47 4.21 10.69
CA ALA A 180 12.12 2.84 10.31
C ALA A 180 13.15 1.83 10.88
N TYR A 181 14.45 2.13 10.77
CA TYR A 181 15.52 1.29 11.30
C TYR A 181 15.52 1.26 12.82
N GLU A 182 15.26 2.39 13.49
CA GLU A 182 15.15 2.48 14.93
C GLU A 182 13.97 1.66 15.46
N ILE A 183 12.78 1.78 14.85
CA ILE A 183 11.61 0.98 15.22
C ILE A 183 11.88 -0.51 14.99
N ILE A 184 12.55 -0.88 13.89
CA ILE A 184 12.93 -2.28 13.65
C ILE A 184 13.93 -2.76 14.70
N LYS A 185 14.89 -1.93 15.12
CA LYS A 185 15.83 -2.27 16.20
C LYS A 185 15.12 -2.46 17.54
N LEU A 186 14.12 -1.65 17.85
CA LEU A 186 13.39 -1.67 19.12
C LEU A 186 12.30 -2.74 19.20
N LYS A 187 11.51 -2.91 18.12
CA LYS A 187 10.30 -3.75 18.06
C LYS A 187 10.46 -4.99 17.17
N GLY A 188 11.48 -5.01 16.30
CA GLY A 188 11.73 -6.06 15.31
C GLY A 188 11.02 -5.85 13.97
N TYR A 189 10.03 -4.95 13.87
CA TYR A 189 9.26 -4.66 12.64
C TYR A 189 8.42 -3.38 12.76
N THR A 190 7.98 -2.84 11.62
CA THR A 190 6.97 -1.78 11.51
C THR A 190 5.60 -2.38 11.13
N SER A 191 4.49 -1.76 11.58
CA SER A 191 3.14 -2.27 11.28
C SER A 191 2.06 -1.19 11.31
N TRP A 192 1.91 -0.47 12.43
CA TRP A 192 0.77 0.41 12.65
C TRP A 192 0.71 1.63 11.73
N ALA A 193 1.82 2.36 11.61
CA ALA A 193 1.88 3.56 10.77
C ALA A 193 1.60 3.23 9.29
N ILE A 194 2.12 2.10 8.80
CA ILE A 194 1.88 1.67 7.43
C ILE A 194 0.45 1.15 7.23
N GLY A 195 -0.14 0.45 8.21
CA GLY A 195 -1.55 0.05 8.18
C GLY A 195 -2.51 1.24 8.07
N LEU A 196 -2.24 2.30 8.85
CA LEU A 196 -3.00 3.56 8.77
C LEU A 196 -2.82 4.26 7.42
N SER A 197 -1.59 4.35 6.91
CA SER A 197 -1.29 4.94 5.60
C SER A 197 -2.01 4.21 4.46
N VAL A 198 -1.91 2.88 4.41
CA VAL A 198 -2.59 2.04 3.42
C VAL A 198 -4.10 2.22 3.48
N THR A 199 -4.66 2.32 4.69
CA THR A 199 -6.10 2.53 4.89
C THR A 199 -6.56 3.91 4.38
N ASP A 200 -5.73 4.95 4.52
CA ASP A 200 -6.02 6.28 3.98
C ASP A 200 -6.03 6.30 2.44
N LEU A 201 -5.10 5.56 1.82
CA LEU A 201 -5.07 5.34 0.36
C LEU A 201 -6.30 4.54 -0.09
N ALA A 202 -6.61 3.43 0.58
CA ALA A 202 -7.78 2.60 0.31
C ALA A 202 -9.09 3.41 0.40
N GLY A 203 -9.23 4.25 1.43
CA GLY A 203 -10.38 5.14 1.59
C GLY A 203 -10.53 6.12 0.43
N SER A 204 -9.41 6.67 -0.09
CA SER A 204 -9.45 7.57 -1.25
C SER A 204 -9.87 6.88 -2.53
N ILE A 205 -9.42 5.64 -2.73
CA ILE A 205 -9.78 4.82 -3.89
C ILE A 205 -11.26 4.41 -3.81
N LEU A 206 -11.66 3.77 -2.72
CA LEU A 206 -12.99 3.16 -2.58
C LEU A 206 -14.11 4.20 -2.50
N LYS A 207 -13.87 5.33 -1.82
CA LYS A 207 -14.85 6.43 -1.72
C LYS A 207 -14.70 7.47 -2.84
N ASN A 208 -13.84 7.21 -3.83
CA ASN A 208 -13.60 8.09 -4.98
C ASN A 208 -13.29 9.55 -4.59
N LEU A 209 -12.48 9.76 -3.55
CA LEU A 209 -12.32 11.09 -2.94
C LEU A 209 -11.50 12.08 -3.78
N ARG A 210 -10.74 11.59 -4.77
CA ARG A 210 -9.83 12.42 -5.60
C ARG A 210 -8.86 13.25 -4.75
N ARG A 211 -8.40 12.67 -3.62
CA ARG A 211 -7.37 13.28 -2.77
C ARG A 211 -5.98 13.10 -3.38
N VAL A 212 -5.10 14.05 -3.11
CA VAL A 212 -3.70 14.01 -3.53
C VAL A 212 -2.88 13.23 -2.53
N HIS A 213 -2.16 12.20 -2.98
CA HIS A 213 -1.28 11.37 -2.17
C HIS A 213 0.08 11.18 -2.84
N PRO A 214 1.19 11.20 -2.08
CA PRO A 214 2.50 10.82 -2.62
C PRO A 214 2.58 9.30 -2.76
N VAL A 215 2.20 8.77 -3.93
CA VAL A 215 2.24 7.34 -4.25
C VAL A 215 3.13 7.05 -5.44
N SER A 216 3.63 5.81 -5.51
CA SER A 216 4.48 5.37 -6.62
C SER A 216 3.66 5.22 -7.90
N THR A 217 4.07 5.91 -8.97
CA THR A 217 3.48 5.80 -10.31
C THR A 217 4.57 5.89 -11.37
N MET A 218 4.24 5.55 -12.63
CA MET A 218 5.19 5.64 -13.75
C MET A 218 5.54 7.11 -14.01
N VAL A 219 6.83 7.43 -14.01
CA VAL A 219 7.32 8.81 -14.18
C VAL A 219 7.98 9.07 -15.52
N LYS A 220 7.85 8.14 -16.47
CA LYS A 220 8.29 8.30 -17.87
C LYS A 220 7.69 9.56 -18.49
N GLY A 221 8.53 10.41 -19.06
CA GLY A 221 8.16 11.71 -19.63
C GLY A 221 8.08 12.85 -18.61
N LEU A 222 8.31 12.60 -17.32
CA LEU A 222 8.38 13.62 -16.28
C LEU A 222 9.83 13.90 -15.90
N TYR A 223 10.16 15.17 -15.67
CA TYR A 223 11.46 15.62 -15.17
C TYR A 223 12.68 15.09 -15.96
N GLY A 224 12.51 14.83 -17.26
CA GLY A 224 13.56 14.35 -18.15
C GLY A 224 13.91 12.86 -18.02
N ILE A 225 13.01 12.06 -17.43
CA ILE A 225 13.13 10.60 -17.33
C ILE A 225 12.45 9.95 -18.55
N ASN A 226 13.15 9.05 -19.25
CA ASN A 226 12.65 8.40 -20.46
C ASN A 226 12.31 6.92 -20.25
N GLU A 227 12.77 6.36 -19.13
CA GLU A 227 12.69 4.96 -18.77
C GLU A 227 11.40 4.68 -18.00
N GLU A 228 10.94 3.42 -18.03
CA GLU A 228 9.72 2.97 -17.35
C GLU A 228 10.00 2.67 -15.87
N ILE A 229 10.16 3.75 -15.10
CA ILE A 229 10.47 3.71 -13.67
C ILE A 229 9.25 4.20 -12.88
N PHE A 230 9.04 3.58 -11.71
CA PHE A 230 8.01 3.96 -10.77
C PHE A 230 8.62 4.68 -9.56
N LEU A 231 8.20 5.91 -9.32
CA LEU A 231 8.64 6.74 -8.20
C LEU A 231 7.45 7.44 -7.54
N SER A 232 7.61 7.76 -6.24
CA SER A 232 6.60 8.50 -5.49
C SER A 232 6.52 9.94 -5.96
N ILE A 233 5.36 10.32 -6.50
CA ILE A 233 5.00 11.71 -6.81
C ILE A 233 3.55 11.97 -6.40
N PRO A 234 3.13 13.22 -6.17
CA PRO A 234 1.77 13.49 -5.73
C PRO A 234 0.77 13.16 -6.84
N CYS A 235 -0.15 12.24 -6.56
CA CYS A 235 -1.13 11.72 -7.50
C CYS A 235 -2.55 11.92 -6.95
N ILE A 236 -3.50 12.20 -7.83
CA ILE A 236 -4.93 12.21 -7.50
C ILE A 236 -5.42 10.76 -7.52
N LEU A 237 -5.87 10.28 -6.36
CA LEU A 237 -6.41 8.92 -6.19
C LEU A 237 -7.94 8.91 -6.14
N GLY A 238 -8.55 8.08 -6.97
CA GLY A 238 -9.99 7.83 -6.98
C GLY A 238 -10.32 6.37 -7.32
N ARG A 239 -11.56 6.13 -7.72
CA ARG A 239 -12.08 4.76 -7.94
C ARG A 239 -11.34 3.96 -9.03
N ASN A 240 -10.67 4.67 -9.94
CA ASN A 240 -9.86 4.10 -11.02
C ASN A 240 -8.36 4.05 -10.69
N GLY A 241 -7.99 4.24 -9.41
CA GLY A 241 -6.59 4.34 -9.00
C GLY A 241 -6.05 5.75 -9.22
N VAL A 242 -4.83 5.86 -9.76
CA VAL A 242 -4.20 7.14 -10.12
C VAL A 242 -4.89 7.71 -11.36
N SER A 243 -5.65 8.80 -11.21
CA SER A 243 -6.28 9.48 -12.35
C SER A 243 -5.42 10.60 -12.92
N ASP A 244 -4.65 11.29 -12.07
CA ASP A 244 -3.87 12.45 -12.46
C ASP A 244 -2.58 12.54 -11.63
N VAL A 245 -1.57 13.19 -12.20
CA VAL A 245 -0.30 13.48 -11.55
C VAL A 245 -0.16 14.99 -11.35
N VAL A 246 0.20 15.41 -10.14
CA VAL A 246 0.54 16.81 -9.85
C VAL A 246 1.98 17.05 -10.26
N LYS A 247 2.18 17.95 -11.23
CA LYS A 247 3.50 18.37 -11.67
C LYS A 247 4.07 19.36 -10.65
N VAL A 248 5.01 18.89 -9.84
CA VAL A 248 5.70 19.68 -8.81
C VAL A 248 6.81 20.47 -9.49
N ASN A 249 6.91 21.77 -9.17
CA ASN A 249 8.05 22.58 -9.62
C ASN A 249 9.27 22.23 -8.76
N LEU A 250 10.10 21.31 -9.25
CA LEU A 250 11.37 20.94 -8.62
C LEU A 250 12.44 21.98 -8.93
N ASN A 251 13.25 22.33 -7.93
CA ASN A 251 14.45 23.12 -8.20
C ASN A 251 15.56 22.23 -8.81
N SER A 252 16.66 22.82 -9.28
CA SER A 252 17.73 22.08 -9.96
C SER A 252 18.36 20.98 -9.11
N GLU A 253 18.47 21.19 -7.79
CA GLU A 253 19.03 20.21 -6.86
C GLU A 253 18.07 19.02 -6.64
N GLU A 254 16.79 19.30 -6.42
CA GLU A 254 15.74 18.30 -6.25
C GLU A 254 15.52 17.49 -7.53
N ALA A 255 15.54 18.14 -8.69
CA ALA A 255 15.46 17.47 -9.99
C ALA A 255 16.67 16.53 -10.18
N ALA A 256 17.87 16.95 -9.77
CA ALA A 256 19.06 16.10 -9.83
C ALA A 256 18.97 14.90 -8.86
N LEU A 257 18.46 15.10 -7.64
CA LEU A 257 18.24 14.03 -6.66
C LEU A 257 17.14 13.04 -7.11
N PHE A 258 16.07 13.57 -7.72
CA PHE A 258 14.98 12.77 -8.27
C PHE A 258 15.48 11.92 -9.43
N LYS A 259 16.24 12.51 -10.36
CA LYS A 259 16.88 11.78 -11.47
C LYS A 259 17.88 10.74 -10.96
N LYS A 260 18.71 11.07 -9.96
CA LYS A 260 19.63 10.11 -9.34
C LYS A 260 18.89 8.91 -8.73
N SER A 261 17.72 9.15 -8.13
CA SER A 261 16.87 8.08 -7.59
C SER A 261 16.31 7.20 -8.71
N ALA A 262 15.86 7.82 -9.80
CA ALA A 262 15.43 7.11 -11.00
C ALA A 262 16.56 6.25 -11.59
N ASP A 263 17.74 6.82 -11.81
CA ASP A 263 18.91 6.10 -12.34
C ASP A 263 19.31 4.92 -11.44
N THR A 264 19.23 5.09 -10.12
CA THR A 264 19.51 4.01 -9.15
C THR A 264 18.53 2.86 -9.30
N LEU A 265 17.23 3.14 -9.41
CA LEU A 265 16.21 2.12 -9.61
C LEU A 265 16.34 1.45 -10.97
N TRP A 266 16.58 2.23 -12.03
CA TRP A 266 16.77 1.71 -13.39
C TRP A 266 17.94 0.73 -13.47
N ASN A 267 19.06 1.06 -12.83
CA ASN A 267 20.23 0.19 -12.81
C ASN A 267 19.96 -1.16 -12.14
N ILE A 268 19.04 -1.22 -11.17
CA ILE A 268 18.61 -2.49 -10.57
C ILE A 268 17.60 -3.18 -11.49
N GLN A 269 16.63 -2.42 -12.00
CA GLN A 269 15.50 -2.94 -12.79
C GLN A 269 15.94 -3.59 -14.10
N LYS A 270 16.92 -3.02 -14.80
CA LYS A 270 17.43 -3.54 -16.07
C LYS A 270 18.11 -4.92 -15.93
N ASP A 271 18.60 -5.23 -14.73
CA ASP A 271 19.29 -6.48 -14.40
C ASP A 271 18.33 -7.55 -13.84
N LEU A 272 17.02 -7.24 -13.72
CA LEU A 272 16.01 -8.17 -13.24
C LEU A 272 15.63 -9.18 -14.33
N VAL A 273 15.47 -10.44 -13.91
CA VAL A 273 15.02 -11.52 -14.79
C VAL A 273 13.54 -11.81 -14.53
N PHE A 274 12.72 -11.59 -15.57
CA PHE A 274 11.30 -11.91 -15.61
C PHE A 274 11.02 -13.34 -16.12
#